data_AF-A0A376KN85-F1
#
_entry.id   AF-A0A376KN85-F1
#
_cell.length_a   1.000
_cell.length_b   1.000
_cell.length_c   1.000
_cell.angle_alpha   90.00
_cell.angle_beta   90.00
_cell.angle_gamma   90.00
#
_symmetry.space_group_name_H-M   'P 1'
#
loop_
_entity.id
_entity.type
_entity.pdbx_description
1 polymer ?
#
loop_
_entity_poly.entity_id
_entity_poly.type
_entity_poly.pdbx_seq_one_letter_code
_entity_poly.pdbx_strand_id
1 'polypeptide(L)'
;MFFVKVGSRFPLLGELQSILKQAVEEATVKAPLRHNAVEIFDEVNTGKNTGSGVPWVTWDIIPDNDDAEIEVYMAGGGCTLPGRSKVLMPSEGYEGVVKFVFENISTLAVNACPPVLVGVGIATSVETAAVLSRKAILRPIGSRHPNPKAAELELRLEEGLNRLGIGPQGLTGNSSVMGVHIESAARHPSTIGVAVSTGCWAHRRGTLLVHADLTFENLSHTRSAL
;
A
#
# COMPACT_ATOMS: atom_id res chain seq x y z
N MET A 1 4.72 6.55 -3.55
CA MET A 1 5.12 6.38 -2.14
C MET A 1 6.16 5.28 -2.11
N PHE A 2 7.17 5.43 -1.25
CA PHE A 2 8.22 4.43 -1.05
C PHE A 2 8.15 3.84 0.36
N PHE A 3 8.41 2.54 0.45
CA PHE A 3 8.69 1.83 1.70
C PHE A 3 10.13 1.36 1.62
N VAL A 4 10.96 1.85 2.51
CA VAL A 4 12.40 1.62 2.49
C VAL A 4 12.77 0.90 3.77
N LYS A 5 13.18 -0.36 3.65
CA LYS A 5 13.92 -1.05 4.70
C LYS A 5 15.39 -0.86 4.38
N VAL A 6 16.13 -0.18 5.24
CA VAL A 6 17.51 0.19 4.95
C VAL A 6 18.40 -0.06 6.14
N GLY A 7 19.54 -0.67 5.87
CA GLY A 7 20.58 -0.90 6.85
C GLY A 7 21.12 0.39 7.43
N SER A 8 21.39 0.41 8.74
CA SER A 8 21.98 1.56 9.43
C SER A 8 23.38 1.94 8.91
N ARG A 9 24.03 1.05 8.14
CA ARG A 9 25.32 1.26 7.49
C ARG A 9 25.24 1.40 5.96
N PHE A 10 24.04 1.48 5.38
CA PHE A 10 23.89 1.67 3.94
C PHE A 10 24.59 2.98 3.51
N PRO A 11 25.49 2.95 2.52
CA PRO A 11 26.41 4.05 2.25
C PRO A 11 25.75 5.36 1.78
N LEU A 12 24.52 5.27 1.25
CA LEU A 12 23.76 6.42 0.74
C LEU A 12 22.52 6.72 1.58
N LEU A 13 22.49 6.31 2.86
CA LEU A 13 21.31 6.48 3.72
C LEU A 13 20.87 7.95 3.82
N GLY A 14 21.81 8.90 3.90
CA GLY A 14 21.52 10.33 4.02
C GLY A 14 20.95 10.95 2.72
N GLU A 15 21.36 10.43 1.58
CA GLU A 15 21.00 10.93 0.25
C GLU A 15 19.79 10.19 -0.33
N LEU A 16 19.41 9.04 0.22
CA LEU A 16 18.44 8.16 -0.41
C LEU A 16 17.09 8.84 -0.69
N GLN A 17 16.63 9.75 0.19
CA GLN A 17 15.40 10.50 -0.07
C GLN A 17 15.48 11.40 -1.31
N SER A 18 16.61 12.10 -1.51
CA SER A 18 16.79 12.98 -2.68
C SER A 18 16.97 12.16 -3.95
N ILE A 19 17.68 11.04 -3.86
CA ILE A 19 17.84 10.06 -4.95
C ILE A 19 16.47 9.53 -5.41
N LEU A 20 15.61 9.10 -4.47
CA LEU A 20 14.27 8.60 -4.80
C LEU A 20 13.39 9.69 -5.44
N LYS A 21 13.50 10.94 -4.96
CA LYS A 21 12.80 12.07 -5.59
C LYS A 21 13.28 12.27 -7.03
N GLN A 22 14.59 12.35 -7.25
CA GLN A 22 15.16 12.51 -8.59
C GLN A 22 14.76 11.36 -9.52
N ALA A 23 14.75 10.11 -9.02
CA ALA A 23 14.31 8.96 -9.78
C ALA A 23 12.86 9.09 -10.27
N VAL A 24 11.95 9.67 -9.48
CA VAL A 24 10.58 9.95 -9.90
C VAL A 24 10.51 11.03 -10.99
N GLU A 25 11.31 12.09 -10.87
CA GLU A 25 11.37 13.15 -11.89
C GLU A 25 11.91 12.60 -13.22
N GLU A 26 12.99 11.81 -13.16
CA GLU A 26 13.54 11.15 -14.34
C GLU A 26 12.58 10.15 -14.97
N ALA A 27 11.92 9.32 -14.16
CA ALA A 27 10.93 8.36 -14.64
C ALA A 27 9.73 9.05 -15.30
N THR A 28 9.33 10.22 -14.78
CA THR A 28 8.24 11.02 -15.35
C THR A 28 8.52 11.42 -16.79
N VAL A 29 9.76 11.78 -17.10
CA VAL A 29 10.19 12.15 -18.46
C VAL A 29 10.47 10.93 -19.32
N LYS A 30 11.20 9.93 -18.80
CA LYS A 30 11.66 8.78 -19.57
C LYS A 30 10.54 7.80 -19.93
N ALA A 31 9.55 7.61 -19.04
CA ALA A 31 8.44 6.67 -19.23
C ALA A 31 7.12 7.36 -19.65
N PRO A 32 7.22 8.51 -20.35
CA PRO A 32 6.25 9.62 -20.42
C PRO A 32 5.00 9.47 -19.52
N LEU A 33 5.17 9.69 -18.21
CA LEU A 33 4.07 9.58 -17.26
C LEU A 33 3.22 10.86 -17.25
N ARG A 34 1.90 10.72 -17.07
CA ARG A 34 1.04 11.87 -16.79
C ARG A 34 1.48 12.56 -15.49
N HIS A 35 1.56 13.89 -15.51
CA HIS A 35 1.89 14.70 -14.34
C HIS A 35 0.66 14.85 -13.43
N ASN A 36 0.73 14.37 -12.18
CA ASN A 36 -0.39 14.30 -11.24
C ASN A 36 -0.07 14.86 -9.85
N ALA A 37 1.13 15.41 -9.63
CA ALA A 37 1.45 16.12 -8.39
C ALA A 37 1.04 17.59 -8.51
N VAL A 38 0.15 18.04 -7.65
CA VAL A 38 -0.39 19.40 -7.56
C VAL A 38 -0.02 19.98 -6.20
N GLU A 39 0.54 21.18 -6.18
CA GLU A 39 0.76 21.92 -4.92
C GLU A 39 -0.59 22.38 -4.36
N ILE A 40 -0.91 21.98 -3.13
CA ILE A 40 -2.27 22.06 -2.58
C ILE A 40 -2.76 23.50 -2.45
N PHE A 41 -1.92 24.42 -1.99
CA PHE A 41 -2.34 25.80 -1.75
C PHE A 41 -2.21 26.70 -2.98
N ASP A 42 -1.39 26.32 -3.94
CA ASP A 42 -1.19 27.08 -5.19
C ASP A 42 -2.07 26.56 -6.33
N GLU A 43 -2.63 25.35 -6.21
CA GLU A 43 -3.46 24.68 -7.23
C GLU A 43 -2.74 24.54 -8.59
N VAL A 44 -1.40 24.45 -8.57
CA VAL A 44 -0.57 24.30 -9.77
C VAL A 44 0.02 22.89 -9.85
N ASN A 45 -0.09 22.29 -11.04
CA ASN A 45 0.59 21.04 -11.33
C ASN A 45 2.10 21.28 -11.46
N THR A 46 2.87 20.51 -10.71
CA THR A 46 4.34 20.62 -10.63
C THR A 46 5.05 20.26 -11.94
N GLY A 47 4.38 19.53 -12.83
CA GLY A 47 4.95 19.04 -14.09
C GLY A 47 5.98 17.92 -13.94
N LYS A 48 6.22 17.41 -12.73
CA LYS A 48 7.33 16.48 -12.43
C LYS A 48 6.93 15.24 -11.62
N ASN A 49 5.66 15.12 -11.21
CA ASN A 49 5.17 14.10 -10.25
C ASN A 49 5.89 14.12 -8.87
N THR A 50 6.64 15.19 -8.58
CA THR A 50 7.27 15.48 -7.29
C THR A 50 6.82 16.86 -6.84
N GLY A 51 6.96 17.17 -5.54
CA GLY A 51 6.51 18.44 -4.96
C GLY A 51 6.75 18.47 -3.46
N SER A 52 6.09 19.39 -2.76
CA SER A 52 6.11 19.47 -1.30
C SER A 52 5.70 18.13 -0.67
N GLY A 53 6.64 17.45 -0.03
CA GLY A 53 6.40 16.14 0.60
C GLY A 53 6.14 14.97 -0.36
N VAL A 54 6.37 15.13 -1.67
CA VAL A 54 6.15 14.10 -2.70
C VAL A 54 7.45 13.82 -3.46
N PRO A 55 7.89 12.55 -3.53
CA PRO A 55 7.25 11.35 -2.99
C PRO A 55 7.40 11.21 -1.48
N TRP A 56 6.37 10.69 -0.80
CA TRP A 56 6.48 10.29 0.60
C TRP A 56 7.28 8.99 0.73
N VAL A 57 8.20 8.96 1.71
CA VAL A 57 9.06 7.82 2.03
C VAL A 57 8.81 7.39 3.46
N THR A 58 8.63 6.08 3.66
CA THR A 58 8.59 5.47 4.99
C THR A 58 9.85 4.65 5.20
N TRP A 59 10.36 4.68 6.42
CA TRP A 59 11.68 4.16 6.76
C TRP A 59 11.58 3.10 7.84
N ASP A 60 12.14 1.94 7.57
CA ASP A 60 12.42 0.89 8.55
C ASP A 60 13.96 0.73 8.61
N ILE A 61 14.59 1.31 9.63
CA ILE A 61 16.05 1.23 9.78
C ILE A 61 16.43 -0.11 10.41
N ILE A 62 17.25 -0.90 9.70
CA ILE A 62 17.69 -2.22 10.13
C ILE A 62 19.09 -2.08 10.76
N PRO A 63 19.24 -2.35 12.08
CA PRO A 63 20.54 -2.33 12.72
C PRO A 63 21.50 -3.33 12.08
N ASP A 64 22.76 -2.94 12.01
CA ASP A 64 23.85 -3.79 11.58
C ASP A 64 23.73 -4.42 10.19
N ASN A 65 23.01 -3.74 9.29
CA ASN A 65 22.88 -4.09 7.88
C ASN A 65 23.36 -2.92 7.01
N ASP A 66 23.72 -3.19 5.77
CA ASP A 66 24.27 -2.26 4.78
C ASP A 66 23.59 -2.34 3.41
N ASP A 67 22.45 -3.03 3.31
CA ASP A 67 21.59 -3.12 2.13
C ASP A 67 20.36 -2.21 2.26
N ALA A 68 19.67 -1.98 1.15
CA ALA A 68 18.39 -1.27 1.10
C ALA A 68 17.38 -2.04 0.25
N GLU A 69 16.30 -2.51 0.86
CA GLU A 69 15.10 -2.97 0.16
C GLU A 69 14.15 -1.78 -0.04
N ILE A 70 13.94 -1.42 -1.30
CA ILE A 70 13.14 -0.27 -1.71
C ILE A 70 11.91 -0.77 -2.45
N GLU A 71 10.74 -0.60 -1.83
CA GLU A 71 9.46 -0.86 -2.45
C GLU A 71 8.80 0.44 -2.89
N VAL A 72 8.30 0.47 -4.12
CA VAL A 72 7.56 1.60 -4.67
C VAL A 72 6.12 1.20 -4.92
N TYR A 73 5.19 2.07 -4.52
CA TYR A 73 3.80 2.00 -4.96
C TYR A 73 3.41 3.27 -5.70
N MET A 74 2.99 3.10 -6.96
CA MET A 74 2.50 4.18 -7.82
C MET A 74 0.98 4.25 -7.72
N ALA A 75 0.50 4.84 -6.63
CA ALA A 75 -0.92 5.00 -6.36
C ALA A 75 -1.61 5.87 -7.44
N GLY A 76 -2.78 5.43 -7.91
CA GLY A 76 -3.70 6.30 -8.65
C GLY A 76 -4.57 7.13 -7.70
N GLY A 77 -5.10 8.25 -8.19
CA GLY A 77 -6.06 9.06 -7.44
C GLY A 77 -7.31 8.26 -7.06
N GLY A 78 -7.93 7.58 -8.04
CA GLY A 78 -9.16 6.79 -7.81
C GLY A 78 -8.99 5.68 -6.76
N CYS A 79 -7.89 4.93 -6.79
CA CYS A 79 -7.63 3.87 -5.80
C CYS A 79 -7.28 4.41 -4.40
N THR A 80 -7.05 5.71 -4.27
CA THR A 80 -6.84 6.36 -2.97
C THR A 80 -8.17 6.71 -2.31
N LEU A 81 -9.27 6.86 -3.07
CA LEU A 81 -10.58 7.25 -2.54
C LEU A 81 -11.17 6.26 -1.53
N PRO A 82 -11.09 4.92 -1.70
CA PRO A 82 -11.55 3.98 -0.68
C PRO A 82 -10.72 3.98 0.61
N GLY A 83 -9.57 4.69 0.61
CA GLY A 83 -8.67 4.75 1.75
C GLY A 83 -9.31 5.46 2.94
N ARG A 84 -9.54 4.73 4.03
CA ARG A 84 -10.08 5.29 5.29
C ARG A 84 -9.41 4.65 6.50
N SER A 85 -9.36 5.39 7.60
CA SER A 85 -8.92 4.90 8.90
C SER A 85 -9.84 5.40 10.02
N LYS A 86 -9.97 4.62 11.09
CA LYS A 86 -10.63 5.02 12.33
C LYS A 86 -10.08 4.26 13.53
N VAL A 87 -10.32 4.80 14.72
CA VAL A 87 -10.11 4.07 15.98
C VAL A 87 -11.44 3.50 16.43
N LEU A 88 -11.46 2.20 16.72
CA LEU A 88 -12.60 1.47 17.27
C LEU A 88 -12.47 1.32 18.78
N MET A 89 -13.62 1.16 19.43
CA MET A 89 -13.68 0.69 20.82
C MET A 89 -13.26 -0.79 20.90
N PRO A 90 -12.63 -1.24 22.00
CA PRO A 90 -12.22 -2.63 22.16
C PRO A 90 -13.37 -3.62 22.06
N SER A 91 -14.55 -3.20 22.53
CA SER A 91 -15.78 -3.99 22.53
C SER A 91 -16.29 -4.30 21.13
N GLU A 92 -15.90 -3.54 20.11
CA GLU A 92 -16.23 -3.84 18.72
C GLU A 92 -15.42 -5.02 18.18
N GLY A 93 -14.24 -5.29 18.75
CA GLY A 93 -13.42 -6.45 18.42
C GLY A 93 -13.10 -6.60 16.93
N TYR A 94 -12.96 -7.85 16.48
CA TYR A 94 -12.73 -8.17 15.07
C TYR A 94 -13.98 -7.92 14.20
N GLU A 95 -15.17 -8.01 14.77
CA GLU A 95 -16.42 -7.74 14.04
C GLU A 95 -16.49 -6.29 13.58
N GLY A 96 -16.06 -5.35 14.41
CA GLY A 96 -15.94 -3.93 14.05
C GLY A 96 -14.94 -3.69 12.91
N VAL A 97 -13.83 -4.43 12.90
CA VAL A 97 -12.85 -4.39 11.80
C VAL A 97 -13.48 -4.90 10.52
N VAL A 98 -14.14 -6.07 10.55
CA VAL A 98 -14.83 -6.64 9.38
C VAL A 98 -15.88 -5.69 8.85
N LYS A 99 -16.76 -5.17 9.73
CA LYS A 99 -17.80 -4.21 9.37
C LYS A 99 -17.19 -2.98 8.68
N PHE A 100 -16.12 -2.41 9.23
CA PHE A 100 -15.44 -1.28 8.62
C PHE A 100 -14.89 -1.60 7.23
N VAL A 101 -14.28 -2.77 7.03
CA VAL A 101 -13.79 -3.18 5.70
C VAL A 101 -14.96 -3.27 4.71
N PHE A 102 -16.05 -3.94 5.08
CA PHE A 102 -17.23 -4.06 4.22
C PHE A 102 -17.87 -2.71 3.90
N GLU A 103 -18.02 -1.82 4.88
CA GLU A 103 -18.57 -0.48 4.68
C GLU A 103 -17.76 0.31 3.66
N ASN A 104 -16.42 0.27 3.75
CA ASN A 104 -15.57 1.00 2.81
C ASN A 104 -15.60 0.41 1.40
N ILE A 105 -15.47 -0.91 1.28
CA ILE A 105 -15.41 -1.55 -0.04
C ILE A 105 -16.76 -1.51 -0.75
N SER A 106 -17.86 -1.78 -0.04
CA SER A 106 -19.21 -1.75 -0.64
C SER A 106 -19.61 -0.36 -1.16
N THR A 107 -19.10 0.72 -0.56
CA THR A 107 -19.47 2.09 -0.92
C THR A 107 -18.52 2.74 -1.92
N LEU A 108 -17.22 2.44 -1.85
CA LEU A 108 -16.20 3.21 -2.58
C LEU A 108 -15.43 2.41 -3.62
N ALA A 109 -15.45 1.07 -3.57
CA ALA A 109 -14.57 0.27 -4.43
C ALA A 109 -14.85 0.46 -5.94
N VAL A 110 -16.10 0.76 -6.33
CA VAL A 110 -16.44 1.06 -7.73
C VAL A 110 -15.63 2.23 -8.31
N ASN A 111 -15.26 3.21 -7.48
CA ASN A 111 -14.44 4.36 -7.88
C ASN A 111 -12.95 4.02 -8.04
N ALA A 112 -12.55 2.80 -7.67
CA ALA A 112 -11.18 2.32 -7.70
C ALA A 112 -10.97 1.21 -8.74
N CYS A 113 -11.79 1.17 -9.81
CA CYS A 113 -11.65 0.24 -10.94
C CYS A 113 -11.49 -1.22 -10.47
N PRO A 114 -12.53 -1.82 -9.85
CA PRO A 114 -12.44 -3.18 -9.34
C PRO A 114 -12.18 -4.20 -10.47
N PRO A 115 -11.64 -5.40 -10.19
CA PRO A 115 -11.36 -5.94 -8.85
C PRO A 115 -10.26 -5.16 -8.13
N VAL A 116 -10.50 -4.83 -6.85
CA VAL A 116 -9.51 -4.14 -6.01
C VAL A 116 -8.74 -5.14 -5.14
N LEU A 117 -7.45 -4.92 -4.94
CA LEU A 117 -6.71 -5.56 -3.86
C LEU A 117 -6.97 -4.77 -2.58
N VAL A 118 -7.48 -5.42 -1.54
CA VAL A 118 -7.81 -4.74 -0.28
C VAL A 118 -6.69 -4.97 0.72
N GLY A 119 -6.04 -3.90 1.14
CA GLY A 119 -5.09 -3.91 2.25
C GLY A 119 -5.77 -3.43 3.51
N VAL A 120 -5.62 -4.19 4.60
CA VAL A 120 -6.18 -3.87 5.90
C VAL A 120 -5.03 -3.74 6.90
N GLY A 121 -4.98 -2.63 7.61
CA GLY A 121 -4.02 -2.41 8.68
C GLY A 121 -4.72 -2.39 10.03
N ILE A 122 -4.17 -3.09 11.02
CA ILE A 122 -4.72 -3.14 12.38
C ILE A 122 -3.61 -2.81 13.39
N ALA A 123 -3.80 -1.80 14.23
CA ALA A 123 -2.79 -1.32 15.19
C ALA A 123 -3.43 -0.62 16.40
N THR A 124 -2.62 0.04 17.24
CA THR A 124 -3.13 0.96 18.29
C THR A 124 -3.79 2.20 17.69
N SER A 125 -3.11 2.85 16.74
CA SER A 125 -3.47 4.17 16.20
C SER A 125 -3.73 4.13 14.70
N VAL A 126 -4.39 5.18 14.18
CA VAL A 126 -4.76 5.26 12.76
C VAL A 126 -3.55 5.48 11.85
N GLU A 127 -2.49 6.13 12.33
CA GLU A 127 -1.28 6.40 11.57
C GLU A 127 -0.56 5.10 11.26
N THR A 128 -0.31 4.28 12.28
CA THR A 128 0.30 2.95 12.10
C THR A 128 -0.61 2.05 11.27
N ALA A 129 -1.91 2.03 11.54
CA ALA A 129 -2.86 1.24 10.76
C ALA A 129 -2.86 1.66 9.27
N ALA A 130 -2.81 2.96 8.98
CA ALA A 130 -2.78 3.47 7.61
C ALA A 130 -1.51 3.00 6.87
N VAL A 131 -0.33 3.14 7.49
CA VAL A 131 0.93 2.64 6.93
C VAL A 131 0.86 1.13 6.68
N LEU A 132 0.38 0.35 7.65
CA LEU A 132 0.23 -1.11 7.51
C LEU A 132 -0.75 -1.50 6.42
N SER A 133 -1.89 -0.81 6.27
CA SER A 133 -2.84 -1.09 5.19
C SER A 133 -2.23 -0.86 3.80
N ARG A 134 -1.30 0.10 3.68
CA ARG A 134 -0.55 0.34 2.45
C ARG A 134 0.56 -0.69 2.24
N LYS A 135 1.24 -1.16 3.30
CA LYS A 135 2.16 -2.31 3.22
C LYS A 135 1.42 -3.58 2.79
N ALA A 136 0.20 -3.79 3.27
CA ALA A 136 -0.61 -4.96 2.93
C ALA A 136 -0.89 -5.08 1.42
N ILE A 137 -1.15 -3.97 0.72
CA ILE A 137 -1.34 -4.01 -0.74
C ILE A 137 -0.04 -4.23 -1.53
N LEU A 138 1.14 -4.20 -0.90
CA LEU A 138 2.41 -4.50 -1.57
C LEU A 138 2.74 -6.00 -1.60
N ARG A 139 2.08 -6.78 -0.75
CA ARG A 139 2.25 -8.24 -0.72
C ARG A 139 1.86 -8.87 -2.06
N PRO A 140 2.55 -9.94 -2.51
CA PRO A 140 2.17 -10.67 -3.71
C PRO A 140 0.72 -11.15 -3.65
N ILE A 141 -0.02 -10.97 -4.74
CA ILE A 141 -1.39 -11.47 -4.86
C ILE A 141 -1.37 -13.00 -4.72
N GLY A 142 -2.31 -13.53 -3.94
CA GLY A 142 -2.37 -14.95 -3.60
C GLY A 142 -1.52 -15.36 -2.40
N SER A 143 -0.67 -14.45 -1.88
CA SER A 143 -0.01 -14.67 -0.59
C SER A 143 -1.03 -14.65 0.56
N ARG A 144 -0.63 -15.21 1.70
CA ARG A 144 -1.41 -15.25 2.93
C ARG A 144 -0.56 -14.81 4.11
N HIS A 145 -1.21 -14.23 5.11
CA HIS A 145 -0.52 -13.77 6.31
C HIS A 145 0.10 -14.97 7.06
N PRO A 146 1.32 -14.85 7.62
CA PRO A 146 1.99 -15.97 8.30
C PRO A 146 1.24 -16.46 9.55
N ASN A 147 0.51 -15.57 10.24
CA ASN A 147 -0.39 -15.96 11.33
C ASN A 147 -1.66 -16.64 10.77
N PRO A 148 -1.97 -17.90 11.17
CA PRO A 148 -3.12 -18.65 10.64
C PRO A 148 -4.48 -17.98 10.84
N LYS A 149 -4.69 -17.27 11.97
CA LYS A 149 -5.98 -16.60 12.25
C LYS A 149 -6.18 -15.39 11.35
N ALA A 150 -5.10 -14.65 11.08
CA ALA A 150 -5.16 -13.53 10.14
C ALA A 150 -5.36 -14.03 8.71
N ALA A 151 -4.69 -15.11 8.30
CA ALA A 151 -4.90 -15.73 6.99
C ALA A 151 -6.35 -16.24 6.80
N GLU A 152 -6.95 -16.83 7.83
CA GLU A 152 -8.37 -17.20 7.79
C GLU A 152 -9.27 -15.97 7.63
N LEU A 153 -8.97 -14.87 8.34
CA LEU A 153 -9.71 -13.63 8.21
C LEU A 153 -9.56 -13.00 6.81
N GLU A 154 -8.36 -13.02 6.22
CA GLU A 154 -8.11 -12.62 4.83
C GLU A 154 -9.05 -13.37 3.88
N LEU A 155 -9.12 -14.71 4.00
CA LEU A 155 -9.97 -15.56 3.17
C LEU A 155 -11.46 -15.24 3.36
N ARG A 156 -11.92 -15.09 4.60
CA ARG A 156 -13.34 -14.81 4.89
C ARG A 156 -13.77 -13.43 4.40
N LEU A 157 -12.90 -12.43 4.53
CA LEU A 157 -13.12 -11.10 3.96
C LEU A 157 -13.17 -11.16 2.44
N GLU A 158 -12.20 -11.83 1.80
CA GLU A 158 -12.15 -11.99 0.35
C GLU A 158 -13.42 -12.63 -0.21
N GLU A 159 -13.85 -13.74 0.39
CA GLU A 159 -15.05 -14.47 -0.01
C GLU A 159 -16.32 -13.62 0.17
N GLY A 160 -16.45 -12.95 1.32
CA GLY A 160 -17.61 -12.13 1.60
C GLY A 160 -17.67 -10.85 0.77
N LEU A 161 -16.54 -10.22 0.47
CA LEU A 161 -16.47 -9.06 -0.44
C LEU A 161 -16.81 -9.46 -1.88
N ASN A 162 -16.40 -10.65 -2.33
CA ASN A 162 -16.80 -11.16 -3.64
C ASN A 162 -18.30 -11.42 -3.73
N ARG A 163 -18.95 -11.85 -2.64
CA ARG A 163 -20.42 -12.01 -2.55
C ARG A 163 -21.21 -10.70 -2.65
N LEU A 164 -20.59 -9.54 -2.45
CA LEU A 164 -21.26 -8.25 -2.65
C LEU A 164 -21.66 -8.02 -4.11
N GLY A 165 -21.02 -8.73 -5.05
CA GLY A 165 -21.42 -8.69 -6.45
C GLY A 165 -21.11 -7.37 -7.15
N ILE A 166 -20.09 -6.61 -6.71
CA ILE A 166 -19.64 -5.38 -7.38
C ILE A 166 -19.11 -5.71 -8.77
N GLY A 167 -18.32 -6.79 -8.87
CA GLY A 167 -17.72 -7.28 -10.11
C GLY A 167 -16.66 -6.34 -10.72
N PRO A 168 -16.01 -6.78 -11.81
CA PRO A 168 -15.03 -5.97 -12.52
C PRO A 168 -15.65 -4.67 -13.03
N GLN A 169 -14.95 -3.55 -12.83
CA GLN A 169 -15.37 -2.19 -13.18
C GLN A 169 -16.72 -1.75 -12.55
N GLY A 170 -17.28 -2.50 -11.60
CA GLY A 170 -18.60 -2.23 -11.04
C GLY A 170 -19.75 -2.74 -11.91
N LEU A 171 -19.48 -3.60 -12.90
CA LEU A 171 -20.47 -4.13 -13.83
C LEU A 171 -21.26 -5.33 -13.29
N THR A 172 -21.22 -5.53 -11.98
CA THR A 172 -21.81 -6.65 -11.25
C THR A 172 -21.19 -8.02 -11.54
N GLY A 173 -21.39 -8.96 -10.63
CA GLY A 173 -20.90 -10.34 -10.76
C GLY A 173 -19.74 -10.68 -9.83
N ASN A 174 -19.06 -11.79 -10.12
CA ASN A 174 -18.00 -12.34 -9.28
C ASN A 174 -16.70 -11.56 -9.45
N SER A 175 -15.72 -11.79 -8.57
CA SER A 175 -14.40 -11.13 -8.62
C SER A 175 -14.49 -9.62 -8.42
N SER A 176 -15.08 -9.20 -7.30
CA SER A 176 -15.09 -7.81 -6.83
C SER A 176 -13.74 -7.40 -6.24
N VAL A 177 -12.97 -8.36 -5.75
CA VAL A 177 -11.63 -8.15 -5.18
C VAL A 177 -10.61 -9.11 -5.79
N MET A 178 -9.36 -8.66 -5.92
CA MET A 178 -8.23 -9.53 -6.30
C MET A 178 -7.71 -10.36 -5.11
N GLY A 179 -8.05 -9.93 -3.90
CA GLY A 179 -7.61 -10.53 -2.65
C GLY A 179 -7.75 -9.55 -1.49
N VAL A 180 -7.55 -10.06 -0.28
CA VAL A 180 -7.44 -9.26 0.93
C VAL A 180 -6.14 -9.63 1.62
N HIS A 181 -5.34 -8.61 1.98
CA HIS A 181 -4.17 -8.77 2.82
C HIS A 181 -4.33 -7.97 4.10
N ILE A 182 -3.97 -8.57 5.23
CA ILE A 182 -3.95 -7.93 6.54
C ILE A 182 -2.50 -7.77 6.97
N GLU A 183 -2.14 -6.58 7.44
CA GLU A 183 -0.92 -6.33 8.21
C GLU A 183 -1.32 -5.80 9.58
N SER A 184 -0.55 -6.15 10.62
CA SER A 184 -0.91 -5.78 11.99
C SER A 184 0.28 -5.48 12.88
N ALA A 185 0.03 -4.64 13.88
CA ALA A 185 0.91 -4.40 15.01
C ALA A 185 0.15 -4.65 16.32
N ALA A 186 0.91 -4.81 17.41
CA ALA A 186 0.30 -4.85 18.74
C ALA A 186 -0.52 -3.57 18.99
N ARG A 187 -1.58 -3.71 19.79
CA ARG A 187 -2.50 -2.62 20.11
C ARG A 187 -2.56 -2.35 21.61
N HIS A 188 -2.84 -1.11 21.99
CA HIS A 188 -3.29 -0.80 23.34
C HIS A 188 -4.63 -1.51 23.61
N PRO A 189 -4.86 -2.14 24.78
CA PRO A 189 -6.07 -2.92 25.04
C PRO A 189 -7.36 -2.08 24.93
N SER A 190 -7.28 -0.77 25.17
CA SER A 190 -8.42 0.16 25.14
C SER A 190 -8.80 0.69 23.74
N THR A 191 -8.10 0.33 22.68
CA THR A 191 -8.44 0.79 21.31
C THR A 191 -8.09 -0.24 20.25
N ILE A 192 -8.70 -0.12 19.06
CA ILE A 192 -8.29 -0.83 17.85
C ILE A 192 -8.23 0.19 16.70
N GLY A 193 -7.04 0.64 16.33
CA GLY A 193 -6.83 1.40 15.10
C GLY A 193 -6.98 0.48 13.88
N VAL A 194 -7.81 0.87 12.92
CA VAL A 194 -8.03 0.13 11.68
C VAL A 194 -7.93 1.07 10.48
N ALA A 195 -7.34 0.59 9.39
CA ALA A 195 -7.33 1.29 8.12
C ALA A 195 -7.53 0.35 6.94
N VAL A 196 -8.12 0.87 5.88
CA VAL A 196 -8.29 0.21 4.59
C VAL A 196 -7.54 1.04 3.55
N SER A 197 -6.80 0.35 2.69
CA SER A 197 -6.23 0.88 1.46
C SER A 197 -6.58 -0.05 0.30
N THR A 198 -6.65 0.49 -0.92
CA THR A 198 -6.95 -0.33 -2.10
C THR A 198 -5.89 -0.17 -3.19
N GLY A 199 -5.54 -1.29 -3.81
CA GLY A 199 -4.90 -1.33 -5.12
C GLY A 199 -5.97 -1.52 -6.20
N CYS A 200 -6.06 -0.60 -7.16
CA CYS A 200 -6.94 -0.80 -8.32
C CYS A 200 -6.37 -1.82 -9.30
N TRP A 201 -7.12 -2.10 -10.37
CA TRP A 201 -6.67 -2.91 -11.50
C TRP A 201 -5.28 -2.52 -12.02
N ALA A 202 -4.96 -1.23 -12.08
CA ALA A 202 -3.62 -0.73 -12.39
C ALA A 202 -2.68 -0.84 -11.17
N HIS A 203 -2.52 -2.07 -10.66
CA HIS A 203 -1.74 -2.37 -9.46
C HIS A 203 -0.25 -2.28 -9.73
N ARG A 204 0.27 -1.05 -9.62
CA ARG A 204 1.65 -0.70 -10.00
C ARG A 204 2.53 -0.63 -8.77
N ARG A 205 3.31 -1.68 -8.56
CA ARG A 205 4.32 -1.77 -7.50
C ARG A 205 5.65 -2.26 -8.06
N GLY A 206 6.73 -2.03 -7.33
CA GLY A 206 8.04 -2.62 -7.62
C GLY A 206 8.87 -2.78 -6.36
N THR A 207 9.75 -3.77 -6.32
CA THR A 207 10.66 -4.01 -5.20
C THR A 207 12.07 -4.20 -5.73
N LEU A 208 13.01 -3.40 -5.22
CA LEU A 208 14.44 -3.52 -5.49
C LEU A 208 15.18 -3.85 -4.19
N LEU A 209 16.16 -4.73 -4.27
CA LEU A 209 17.19 -4.88 -3.24
C LEU A 209 18.48 -4.24 -3.77
N VAL A 210 19.04 -3.28 -3.03
CA VAL A 210 20.28 -2.59 -3.38
C VAL A 210 21.32 -2.94 -2.34
N HIS A 211 22.44 -3.49 -2.78
CA HIS A 211 23.54 -3.91 -1.92
C HIS A 211 24.47 -2.74 -1.58
N ALA A 212 25.32 -2.91 -0.57
CA ALA A 212 26.29 -1.90 -0.15
C ALA A 212 27.26 -1.45 -1.25
N ASP A 213 27.55 -2.30 -2.24
CA ASP A 213 28.37 -1.99 -3.41
C ASP A 213 27.60 -1.32 -4.56
N LEU A 214 26.33 -0.97 -4.32
CA LEU A 214 25.39 -0.37 -5.26
C LEU A 214 24.97 -1.28 -6.43
N THR A 215 25.32 -2.56 -6.39
CA THR A 215 24.64 -3.55 -7.24
C THR A 215 23.20 -3.72 -6.76
N PHE A 216 22.31 -4.18 -7.65
CA PHE A 216 20.89 -4.31 -7.30
C PHE A 216 20.22 -5.51 -7.95
N GLU A 217 19.15 -5.97 -7.31
CA GLU A 217 18.28 -7.04 -7.75
C GLU A 217 16.84 -6.53 -7.85
N ASN A 218 16.12 -6.93 -8.92
CA ASN A 218 14.69 -6.65 -9.05
C ASN A 218 13.89 -7.84 -8.55
N LEU A 219 13.34 -7.71 -7.34
CA LEU A 219 12.62 -8.79 -6.66
C LEU A 219 11.18 -8.95 -7.17
N SER A 220 10.58 -7.91 -7.74
CA SER A 220 9.18 -7.95 -8.17
C SER A 220 8.99 -8.28 -9.66
N HIS A 221 10.00 -8.07 -10.51
CA HIS A 221 9.96 -8.32 -11.95
C HIS A 221 11.22 -9.09 -12.38
N THR A 222 11.31 -10.36 -12.00
CA THR A 222 12.32 -11.27 -12.55
C THR A 222 11.99 -11.58 -14.02
N ARG A 223 13.00 -11.63 -14.89
CA ARG A 223 12.85 -11.89 -16.35
C ARG A 223 12.03 -13.13 -16.73
N SER A 224 11.74 -14.03 -15.78
CA SER A 224 10.93 -15.23 -15.92
C SER A 224 9.41 -15.00 -15.84
N ALA A 225 8.94 -13.77 -15.58
CA ALA A 225 7.53 -13.44 -15.40
C ALA A 225 6.90 -12.64 -16.56
N LEU A 226 7.53 -12.62 -17.74
CA LEU A 226 6.97 -12.11 -19.00
C LEU A 226 6.78 -13.23 -20.00
#